data_AF-A0A522W6E1-F1
#
_entry.id   AF-A0A522W6E1-F1
#
_cell.length_a   1.000
_cell.length_b   1.000
_cell.length_c   1.000
_cell.angle_alpha   90.00
_cell.angle_beta   90.00
_cell.angle_gamma   90.00
#
_symmetry.space_group_name_H-M   'P 1'
#
loop_
_entity.id
_entity.type
_entity.pdbx_description
1 polymer ?
#
loop_
_entity_poly.entity_id
_entity_poly.type
_entity_poly.pdbx_seq_one_letter_code
_entity_poly.pdbx_strand_id
1 'polypeptide(L)' 'MTNLGENNPLVTRRVLRLASHAGLATLMDGNPYASLVAVATAHDGSPLLL' A
#
# COMPACT_ATOMS: atom_id res chain seq x y z
N MET A 1 19.88 -15.70 9.73
CA MET A 1 18.47 -15.38 9.46
C MET A 1 18.08 -14.26 10.40
N THR A 2 17.92 -13.04 9.90
CA THR A 2 17.54 -11.88 10.72
C THR A 2 16.10 -12.06 11.19
N ASN A 3 15.91 -12.20 12.50
CA ASN A 3 14.60 -12.17 13.13
C ASN A 3 14.07 -10.72 13.02
N LEU A 4 13.20 -10.50 12.04
CA LEU A 4 12.56 -9.22 11.79
C LEU A 4 11.29 -9.21 12.66
N GLY A 5 11.44 -8.90 13.96
CA GLY A 5 10.33 -8.91 14.93
C GLY A 5 9.08 -8.17 14.43
N GLU A 6 7.93 -8.47 15.03
CA GLU A 6 6.68 -7.77 14.71
C GLU A 6 6.91 -6.25 14.78
N ASN A 7 6.55 -5.53 13.71
CA ASN A 7 6.89 -4.12 13.44
C ASN A 7 8.23 -3.85 12.72
N ASN A 8 8.68 -4.75 11.84
CA ASN A 8 9.84 -4.46 11.00
C ASN A 8 9.49 -3.59 9.76
N PRO A 9 10.00 -2.35 9.64
CA PRO A 9 9.68 -1.46 8.53
C PRO A 9 10.18 -1.99 7.17
N LEU A 10 11.20 -2.86 7.14
CA LEU A 10 11.68 -3.49 5.91
C LEU A 10 10.67 -4.51 5.37
N VAL A 11 9.96 -5.21 6.27
CA VAL A 11 8.89 -6.15 5.88
C VAL A 11 7.74 -5.36 5.27
N THR A 12 7.29 -4.27 5.90
CA THR A 12 6.25 -3.39 5.36
C THR A 12 6.64 -2.84 3.99
N ARG A 13 7.87 -2.33 3.84
CA ARG A 13 8.36 -1.81 2.56
C ARG A 13 8.38 -2.88 1.48
N ARG A 14 8.79 -4.11 1.82
CA ARG A 14 8.77 -5.24 0.89
C ARG A 14 7.35 -5.60 0.45
N VAL A 15 6.40 -5.65 1.39
CA VAL A 15 4.99 -5.94 1.09
C VAL A 15 4.41 -4.89 0.14
N LEU A 16 4.60 -3.60 0.44
CA LEU A 16 4.12 -2.50 -0.40
C LEU A 16 4.73 -2.57 -1.82
N ARG A 17 6.03 -2.85 -1.93
CA ARG A 17 6.75 -2.95 -3.21
C ARG A 17 6.24 -4.07 -4.12
N LEU A 18 5.70 -5.14 -3.53
CA LEU A 18 5.22 -6.32 -4.25
C LEU A 18 3.72 -6.25 -4.60
N ALA A 19 2.98 -5.32 -4.00
CA ALA A 19 1.56 -5.15 -4.28
C ALA A 19 1.36 -4.57 -5.69
N SER A 20 0.45 -5.17 -6.46
CA SER A 20 -0.01 -4.66 -7.76
C SER A 20 -1.40 -4.02 -7.69
N HIS A 21 -2.14 -4.28 -6.61
CA HIS A 21 -3.48 -3.73 -6.36
C HIS A 21 -3.63 -3.33 -4.89
N ALA A 22 -4.48 -2.34 -4.63
CA ALA A 22 -4.85 -1.90 -3.29
C ALA A 22 -6.31 -1.47 -3.21
N GLY A 23 -6.87 -1.47 -1.99
CA GLY A 23 -8.13 -0.80 -1.70
C GLY A 23 -7.88 0.68 -1.44
N LEU A 24 -8.43 1.56 -2.29
CA LEU A 24 -8.39 3.01 -2.10
C LEU A 24 -9.68 3.47 -1.41
N ALA A 25 -9.54 3.89 -0.16
CA ALA A 25 -10.63 4.48 0.62
C ALA A 25 -10.72 5.99 0.38
N THR A 26 -11.89 6.48 0.03
CA THR A 26 -12.21 7.89 -0.25
C THR A 26 -13.61 8.23 0.30
N LEU A 27 -14.07 9.45 0.06
CA LEU A 27 -15.46 9.84 0.28
C LEU A 27 -16.20 9.92 -1.05
N MET A 28 -17.40 9.37 -1.10
CA MET A 28 -18.36 9.53 -2.19
C MET A 28 -19.68 10.03 -1.57
N ASP A 29 -20.11 11.22 -1.96
CA ASP A 29 -21.29 11.89 -1.41
C ASP A 29 -21.29 11.96 0.13
N GLY A 30 -20.11 12.24 0.70
CA GLY A 30 -19.92 12.33 2.15
C GLY A 30 -19.85 10.98 2.89
N ASN A 31 -19.99 9.86 2.19
CA ASN A 31 -19.92 8.52 2.77
C ASN A 31 -18.58 7.84 2.44
N PRO A 32 -18.05 6.98 3.33
CA PRO A 32 -16.88 6.16 3.03
C PRO A 32 -17.13 5.28 1.79
N TYR A 33 -16.21 5.32 0.86
CA TYR A 33 -16.22 4.51 -0.35
C TYR A 33 -14.87 3.86 -0.56
N ALA A 34 -14.86 2.57 -0.91
CA ALA A 34 -13.64 1.83 -1.19
C ALA A 34 -13.69 1.27 -2.62
N SER A 35 -12.61 1.49 -3.37
CA SER A 35 -12.45 0.94 -4.72
C SER A 35 -11.18 0.11 -4.82
N LEU A 36 -11.17 -0.88 -5.71
CA LEU A 36 -9.96 -1.62 -6.06
C LEU A 36 -9.21 -0.84 -7.15
N VAL A 37 -7.94 -0.52 -6.89
CA VAL A 37 -7.08 0.23 -7.82
C VAL A 37 -5.80 -0.54 -8.12
N ALA A 38 -5.25 -0.37 -9.32
CA ALA A 38 -3.89 -0.80 -9.62
C ALA A 38 -2.90 0.16 -8.92
N VAL A 39 -1.80 -0.39 -8.40
CA VAL A 39 -0.79 0.40 -7.68
C VAL A 39 0.62 -0.06 -8.03
N ALA A 40 1.53 0.90 -8.11
CA ALA A 40 2.98 0.69 -8.06
C ALA A 40 3.58 1.52 -6.91
N THR A 41 4.82 1.24 -6.52
CA THR A 41 5.54 2.06 -5.51
C THR A 41 6.71 2.78 -6.16
N ALA A 42 6.85 4.08 -5.93
CA ALA A 42 8.01 4.86 -6.35
C ALA A 42 9.25 4.55 -5.48
N HIS A 43 10.42 5.09 -5.86
CA HIS A 43 11.69 4.82 -5.18
C HIS A 43 11.70 5.35 -3.73
N ASP A 44 11.02 6.45 -3.47
CA ASP A 44 10.82 7.06 -2.15
C ASP A 44 9.84 6.29 -1.25
N GLY A 45 9.07 5.34 -1.82
CA GLY A 45 8.04 4.58 -1.10
C GLY A 45 6.61 5.08 -1.32
N SER A 46 6.42 6.15 -2.10
CA SER A 46 5.09 6.70 -2.39
C SER A 46 4.29 5.75 -3.30
N PRO A 47 2.99 5.53 -3.05
CA PRO A 47 2.12 4.79 -3.97
C PRO A 47 1.83 5.63 -5.23
N LEU A 48 1.89 4.98 -6.39
CA LEU A 48 1.49 5.52 -7.69
C LEU A 48 0.24 4.77 -8.14
N LEU A 49 -0.84 5.50 -8.38
CA LEU A 49 -2.14 4.96 -8.81
C LEU A 49 -2.32 5.16 -10.31
N LEU A 50 -2.93 4.19 -10.99
CA LEU A 50 -3.23 4.20 -12.42
C LEU A 50 -4.74 4.19 -12.66
#